data_AF-A0A939YJM2-F1
#
_entry.id   AF-A0A939YJM2-F1
#
_cell.length_a   1.000
_cell.length_b   1.000
_cell.length_c   1.000
_cell.angle_alpha   90.00
_cell.angle_beta   90.00
_cell.angle_gamma   90.00
#
_symmetry.space_group_name_H-M   'P 1'
#
loop_
_entity.id
_entity.type
_entity.pdbx_description
1 polymer ?
#
loop_
_entity_poly.entity_id
_entity_poly.type
_entity_poly.pdbx_seq_one_letter_code
_entity_poly.pdbx_strand_id
1 'polypeptide(L)'
;MTAKHRILSILLALALFLPSCGIITISSGTTAAKTTSEPETEPPETEPAFSYVEADLDEYEAGVERSAAERVVRAVNHAIDVLNEYGGREIFKVSDYDPSKHPRAYETLSENQKKCYDVMAPAVVSFGDYDIDENDPGCPVTWGNIVGVEQAIYADFPLTELYYSDSLENVHHARYFMPNQFSKTSKDVGAVKAAVAIYEKIFDLILKLTPGGLNNYQKCMFFAALLCELCTYDTAYSTSADPFQAYDVLINGTAVCLGYTQAFRQLCHATGVECRNITGKTLMSKEGE
;
A
#
# COMPACT_ATOMS: atom_id res chain seq x y z
N MET A 1 18.81 20.03 3.29
CA MET A 1 17.96 19.70 2.13
C MET A 1 16.59 20.30 2.41
N THR A 2 16.17 21.34 1.69
CA THR A 2 14.97 22.13 2.04
C THR A 2 13.68 21.42 1.62
N ALA A 3 12.55 21.70 2.30
CA ALA A 3 11.24 21.09 2.03
C ALA A 3 10.84 21.10 0.53
N LYS A 4 11.23 22.15 -0.21
CA LYS A 4 11.08 22.25 -1.67
C LYS A 4 11.72 21.10 -2.46
N HIS A 5 12.85 20.56 -2.01
CA HIS A 5 13.53 19.45 -2.70
C HIS A 5 12.86 18.09 -2.45
N ARG A 6 12.13 17.92 -1.34
CA ARG A 6 11.35 16.69 -1.08
C ARG A 6 10.06 16.67 -1.90
N ILE A 7 9.44 17.84 -2.07
CA ILE A 7 8.18 18.01 -2.80
C ILE A 7 8.34 17.83 -4.32
N LEU A 8 9.46 18.32 -4.89
CA LEU A 8 9.76 18.11 -6.31
C LEU A 8 9.93 16.61 -6.65
N SER A 9 10.49 15.83 -5.72
CA SER A 9 10.62 14.37 -5.87
C SER A 9 9.28 13.63 -5.84
N ILE A 10 8.30 14.12 -5.07
CA ILE A 10 6.94 13.54 -5.01
C ILE A 10 6.19 13.79 -6.32
N LEU A 11 6.28 15.00 -6.88
CA LEU A 11 5.69 15.33 -8.18
C LEU A 11 6.38 14.58 -9.33
N LEU A 12 7.70 14.37 -9.24
CA LEU A 12 8.46 13.58 -10.23
C LEU A 12 8.12 12.08 -10.13
N ALA A 13 7.88 11.55 -8.92
CA ALA A 13 7.42 10.18 -8.72
C ALA A 13 6.04 9.94 -9.34
N LEU A 14 5.10 10.88 -9.18
CA LEU A 14 3.78 10.84 -9.84
C LEU A 14 3.87 10.93 -11.38
N ALA A 15 4.83 11.68 -11.93
CA ALA A 15 5.04 11.80 -13.37
C ALA A 15 5.69 10.56 -14.02
N LEU A 16 6.45 9.78 -13.24
CA LEU A 16 7.17 8.58 -13.72
C LEU A 16 6.29 7.31 -13.79
N PHE A 17 5.02 7.37 -13.36
CA PHE A 17 4.06 6.26 -13.42
C PHE A 17 3.27 6.13 -14.74
N LEU A 18 3.63 6.87 -15.80
CA LEU A 18 3.01 6.72 -17.12
C LEU A 18 3.93 5.99 -18.11
N PRO A 19 3.54 4.81 -18.66
CA PRO A 19 4.18 4.27 -19.84
C PRO A 19 3.76 5.09 -21.07
N SER A 20 4.72 5.83 -21.62
CA SER A 20 4.86 6.28 -23.01
C SER A 20 3.59 6.57 -23.84
N CYS A 21 3.37 7.84 -24.15
CA CYS A 21 3.17 8.26 -25.55
C CYS A 21 3.43 9.76 -25.72
N GLY A 22 4.39 10.11 -26.58
CA GLY A 22 4.61 11.48 -27.06
C GLY A 22 5.85 12.18 -26.51
N ILE A 23 6.90 12.24 -27.33
CA ILE A 23 8.06 13.11 -27.13
C ILE A 23 7.57 14.57 -27.10
N ILE A 24 7.72 15.25 -25.96
CA ILE A 24 7.61 16.72 -25.91
C ILE A 24 9.03 17.27 -25.90
N THR A 25 9.49 17.71 -27.06
CA THR A 25 10.68 18.56 -27.19
C THR A 25 10.34 19.95 -26.68
N ILE A 26 10.91 20.33 -25.53
CA ILE A 26 10.82 21.72 -25.04
C ILE A 26 11.96 22.52 -25.68
N SER A 27 11.61 23.37 -26.65
CA SER A 27 12.49 24.39 -27.20
C SER A 27 12.57 25.58 -26.24
N SER A 28 13.78 25.94 -25.82
CA SER A 28 14.04 27.12 -25.00
C SER A 28 13.91 28.41 -25.84
N GLY A 29 12.76 29.07 -25.75
CA GLY A 29 12.56 30.42 -26.26
C GLY A 29 12.76 31.47 -25.15
N THR A 30 13.93 32.10 -25.13
CA THR A 30 14.21 33.27 -24.28
C THR A 30 13.42 34.48 -24.79
N THR A 31 12.49 34.99 -23.99
CA THR A 31 12.01 36.38 -24.13
C THR A 31 12.10 37.08 -22.79
N ALA A 32 12.92 38.13 -22.76
CA ALA A 32 13.10 38.99 -21.61
C ALA A 32 11.85 39.86 -21.40
N ALA A 33 11.18 39.70 -20.26
CA ALA A 33 10.11 40.60 -19.84
C ALA A 33 10.67 41.67 -18.90
N LYS A 34 10.31 42.92 -19.21
CA LYS A 34 10.77 44.17 -18.61
C LYS A 34 10.06 44.39 -17.26
N THR A 35 10.84 44.61 -16.20
CA THR A 35 10.34 44.84 -14.84
C THR A 35 9.68 46.22 -14.71
N THR A 36 8.40 46.24 -14.33
CA THR A 36 7.74 47.37 -13.68
C THR A 36 7.14 46.84 -12.38
N SER A 37 7.60 47.39 -11.26
CA SER A 37 7.22 47.02 -9.90
C SER A 37 5.91 47.71 -9.49
N GLU A 38 4.84 46.95 -9.36
CA GLU A 38 3.71 47.28 -8.49
C GLU A 38 3.90 46.58 -7.13
N PRO A 39 3.45 47.18 -6.01
CA PRO A 39 3.60 46.58 -4.70
C PRO A 39 2.69 45.35 -4.57
N GLU A 40 3.29 44.19 -4.31
CA GLU A 40 2.59 42.95 -3.95
C GLU A 40 1.75 43.21 -2.69
N THR A 41 0.44 43.20 -2.86
CA THR A 41 -0.48 43.03 -1.74
C THR A 41 -0.42 41.55 -1.35
N GLU A 42 -0.12 41.27 -0.08
CA GLU A 42 -0.15 39.89 0.44
C GLU A 42 -1.50 39.26 0.08
N PRO A 43 -1.50 38.08 -0.57
CA PRO A 43 -2.75 37.39 -0.87
C PRO A 43 -3.44 37.09 0.46
N PRO A 44 -4.78 37.26 0.54
CA PRO A 44 -5.50 37.00 1.77
C PRO A 44 -5.22 35.56 2.23
N GLU A 45 -4.88 35.38 3.50
CA GLU A 45 -4.75 34.07 4.14
C GLU A 45 -6.08 33.34 4.02
N THR A 46 -6.21 32.50 3.00
CA THR A 46 -7.35 31.59 2.85
C THR A 46 -7.19 30.48 3.85
N GLU A 47 -8.17 30.29 4.73
CA GLU A 47 -8.20 29.17 5.67
C GLU A 47 -8.01 27.83 4.92
N PRO A 48 -7.23 26.88 5.48
CA PRO A 48 -6.98 25.60 4.82
C PRO A 48 -8.28 24.83 4.59
N ALA A 49 -8.39 24.17 3.43
CA ALA A 49 -9.57 23.40 3.05
C ALA A 49 -9.79 22.15 3.93
N PHE A 50 -8.72 21.61 4.51
CA PHE A 50 -8.73 20.45 5.40
C PHE A 50 -8.04 20.80 6.72
N SER A 51 -8.66 20.42 7.84
CA SER A 51 -8.14 20.65 9.19
C SER A 51 -7.27 19.50 9.67
N TYR A 52 -6.31 19.80 10.55
CA TYR A 52 -5.51 18.80 11.25
C TYR A 52 -6.37 17.88 12.12
N VAL A 53 -5.85 16.67 12.33
CA VAL A 53 -6.48 15.65 13.15
C VAL A 53 -5.66 15.38 14.41
N GLU A 54 -6.38 15.03 15.47
CA GLU A 54 -5.85 14.45 16.69
C GLU A 54 -6.45 13.06 16.87
N ALA A 55 -5.74 12.16 17.54
CA ALA A 55 -6.23 10.83 17.87
C ALA A 55 -6.07 10.58 19.36
N ASP A 56 -7.03 9.89 19.95
CA ASP A 56 -6.88 9.31 21.27
C ASP A 56 -5.92 8.12 21.18
N LEU A 57 -4.72 8.28 21.76
CA LEU A 57 -3.66 7.28 21.76
C LEU A 57 -3.70 6.36 22.98
N ASP A 58 -4.65 6.58 23.91
CA ASP A 58 -4.80 5.75 25.11
C ASP A 58 -5.37 4.36 24.78
N GLU A 59 -6.07 4.23 23.65
CA GLU A 59 -6.56 2.95 23.11
C GLU A 59 -5.44 2.03 22.57
N TYR A 60 -4.23 2.56 22.38
CA TYR A 60 -3.09 1.85 21.78
C TYR A 60 -2.09 1.39 22.84
N GLU A 61 -1.76 0.10 22.81
CA GLU A 61 -0.83 -0.50 23.78
C GLU A 61 0.58 0.08 23.68
N ALA A 62 1.25 0.24 24.83
CA ALA A 62 2.61 0.75 24.88
C ALA A 62 3.59 -0.14 24.09
N GLY A 63 4.56 0.48 23.43
CA GLY A 63 5.54 -0.21 22.59
C GLY A 63 5.26 0.01 21.10
N VAL A 64 5.26 -1.07 20.32
CA VAL A 64 5.18 -1.01 18.85
C VAL A 64 3.86 -0.41 18.38
N GLU A 65 2.74 -0.81 18.99
CA GLU A 65 1.40 -0.35 18.62
C GLU A 65 1.26 1.17 18.81
N ARG A 66 1.51 1.70 20.01
CA ARG A 66 1.48 3.16 20.27
C ARG A 66 2.50 3.94 19.42
N SER A 67 3.71 3.42 19.24
CA SER A 67 4.73 4.10 18.41
C SER A 67 4.28 4.20 16.94
N ALA A 68 3.59 3.19 16.42
CA ALA A 68 3.02 3.21 15.08
C ALA A 68 1.87 4.21 14.99
N ALA A 69 0.95 4.23 15.96
CA ALA A 69 -0.16 5.17 16.00
C ALA A 69 0.31 6.64 16.03
N GLU A 70 1.33 6.95 16.83
CA GLU A 70 1.94 8.28 16.88
C GLU A 70 2.54 8.71 15.54
N ARG A 71 3.21 7.78 14.82
CA ARG A 71 3.72 8.06 13.47
C ARG A 71 2.58 8.31 12.49
N VAL A 72 1.48 7.55 12.57
CA VAL A 72 0.29 7.76 11.74
C VAL A 72 -0.28 9.15 11.93
N VAL A 73 -0.50 9.60 13.17
CA VAL A 73 -1.06 10.95 13.42
C VAL A 73 -0.18 12.04 12.79
N ARG A 74 1.15 11.94 12.96
CA ARG A 74 2.09 12.89 12.32
C ARG A 74 2.03 12.84 10.80
N ALA A 75 2.03 11.64 10.21
CA ALA A 75 2.01 11.45 8.77
C ALA A 75 0.68 11.88 8.13
N VAL A 76 -0.46 11.68 8.81
CA VAL A 76 -1.75 12.19 8.37
C VAL A 76 -1.75 13.71 8.31
N ASN A 77 -1.25 14.37 9.36
CA ASN A 77 -1.17 15.83 9.39
C ASN A 77 -0.23 16.37 8.30
N HIS A 78 0.88 15.68 8.01
CA HIS A 78 1.72 16.01 6.86
C HIS A 78 0.99 15.83 5.52
N ALA A 79 0.22 14.75 5.35
CA ALA A 79 -0.55 14.51 4.14
C ALA A 79 -1.68 15.55 3.95
N ILE A 80 -2.26 16.07 5.04
CA ILE A 80 -3.21 17.19 5.02
C ILE A 80 -2.54 18.47 4.52
N ASP A 81 -1.29 18.76 4.92
CA ASP A 81 -0.53 19.90 4.38
C ASP A 81 -0.38 19.78 2.86
N VAL A 82 0.00 18.59 2.38
CA VAL A 82 0.15 18.32 0.94
C VAL A 82 -1.18 18.48 0.20
N LEU A 83 -2.30 18.01 0.78
CA LEU A 83 -3.63 18.19 0.21
C LEU A 83 -4.04 19.66 0.14
N ASN A 84 -3.80 20.44 1.17
CA ASN A 84 -4.13 21.87 1.19
C ASN A 84 -3.33 22.65 0.14
N GLU A 85 -2.07 22.29 -0.09
CA GLU A 85 -1.20 22.99 -1.05
C GLU A 85 -1.43 22.56 -2.52
N TYR A 86 -1.76 21.29 -2.76
CA TYR A 86 -1.75 20.70 -4.09
C TYR A 86 -3.07 20.01 -4.51
N GLY A 87 -3.97 19.70 -3.58
CA GLY A 87 -5.14 18.85 -3.82
C GLY A 87 -6.21 19.47 -4.72
N GLY A 88 -6.17 20.78 -4.97
CA GLY A 88 -7.02 21.47 -5.94
C GLY A 88 -6.51 21.39 -7.40
N ARG A 89 -5.33 20.81 -7.63
CA ARG A 89 -4.66 20.78 -8.94
C ARG A 89 -4.90 19.47 -9.69
N GLU A 90 -6.12 18.93 -9.68
CA GLU A 90 -6.41 17.64 -10.33
C GLU A 90 -5.85 17.59 -11.77
N ILE A 91 -4.76 16.85 -11.95
CA ILE A 91 -4.03 16.77 -13.23
C ILE A 91 -4.51 15.59 -14.09
N PHE A 92 -5.16 14.59 -13.49
CA PHE A 92 -5.77 13.45 -14.16
C PHE A 92 -6.93 12.91 -13.34
N LYS A 93 -7.89 12.28 -14.02
CA LYS A 93 -8.99 11.58 -13.38
C LYS A 93 -8.55 10.22 -12.88
N VAL A 94 -8.93 9.89 -11.66
CA VAL A 94 -8.74 8.55 -11.07
C VAL A 94 -10.08 7.83 -11.01
N SER A 95 -10.13 6.63 -11.59
CA SER A 95 -11.35 5.83 -11.64
C SER A 95 -11.78 5.34 -10.26
N ASP A 96 -13.08 5.31 -10.05
CA ASP A 96 -13.68 4.61 -8.91
C ASP A 96 -13.35 3.11 -8.98
N TYR A 97 -13.15 2.50 -7.81
CA TYR A 97 -13.20 1.06 -7.67
C TYR A 97 -14.62 0.58 -7.97
N ASP A 98 -14.74 -0.39 -8.87
CA ASP A 98 -16.03 -0.96 -9.27
C ASP A 98 -16.08 -2.43 -8.83
N PRO A 99 -16.68 -2.73 -7.67
CA PRO A 99 -16.78 -4.10 -7.17
C PRO A 99 -17.47 -5.04 -8.15
N SER A 100 -18.36 -4.52 -9.03
CA SER A 100 -19.05 -5.36 -10.02
C SER A 100 -18.13 -5.84 -11.15
N LYS A 101 -17.02 -5.12 -11.41
CA LYS A 101 -15.95 -5.55 -12.32
C LYS A 101 -14.92 -6.45 -11.65
N HIS A 102 -15.02 -6.59 -10.33
CA HIS A 102 -14.14 -7.38 -9.48
C HIS A 102 -14.99 -8.35 -8.65
N PRO A 103 -15.69 -9.31 -9.30
CA PRO A 103 -16.41 -10.35 -8.56
C PRO A 103 -15.44 -11.02 -7.60
N ARG A 104 -15.97 -11.60 -6.51
CA ARG A 104 -15.15 -12.40 -5.59
C ARG A 104 -14.29 -13.35 -6.39
N ALA A 105 -13.01 -13.43 -6.07
CA ALA A 105 -12.08 -14.25 -6.82
C ALA A 105 -12.56 -15.70 -6.87
N TYR A 106 -13.21 -16.17 -5.80
CA TYR A 106 -13.94 -17.45 -5.75
C TYR A 106 -14.86 -17.71 -6.94
N GLU A 107 -15.62 -16.71 -7.39
CA GLU A 107 -16.59 -16.85 -8.48
C GLU A 107 -15.92 -17.08 -9.84
N THR A 108 -14.66 -16.65 -9.96
CA THR A 108 -13.85 -16.79 -11.18
C THR A 108 -13.06 -18.10 -11.24
N LEU A 109 -13.02 -18.85 -10.13
CA LEU A 109 -12.31 -20.12 -10.03
C LEU A 109 -13.00 -21.23 -10.83
N SER A 110 -12.20 -22.17 -11.35
CA SER A 110 -12.73 -23.44 -11.87
C SER A 110 -13.35 -24.29 -10.75
N GLU A 111 -14.23 -25.23 -11.09
CA GLU A 111 -14.86 -26.14 -10.10
C GLU A 111 -13.84 -26.91 -9.25
N ASN A 112 -12.69 -27.26 -9.82
CA ASN A 112 -11.60 -27.92 -9.11
C ASN A 112 -10.89 -26.98 -8.13
N GLN A 113 -10.69 -25.71 -8.51
CA GLN A 113 -10.12 -24.70 -7.62
C GLN A 113 -11.08 -24.32 -6.50
N LYS A 114 -12.39 -24.21 -6.76
CA LYS A 114 -13.39 -23.93 -5.72
C LYS A 114 -13.38 -24.96 -4.61
N LYS A 115 -13.28 -26.24 -4.97
CA LYS A 115 -13.12 -27.35 -4.02
C LYS A 115 -11.94 -27.15 -3.06
N CYS A 116 -10.77 -26.84 -3.61
CA CYS A 116 -9.58 -26.51 -2.82
C CYS A 116 -9.75 -25.24 -1.99
N TYR A 117 -10.37 -24.20 -2.56
CA TYR A 117 -10.65 -22.94 -1.88
C TYR A 117 -11.55 -23.15 -0.65
N ASP A 118 -12.60 -23.99 -0.78
CA ASP A 118 -13.56 -24.27 0.29
C ASP A 118 -12.89 -24.98 1.49
N VAL A 119 -11.74 -25.63 1.29
CA VAL A 119 -10.90 -26.19 2.36
C VAL A 119 -9.91 -25.16 2.89
N MET A 120 -9.14 -24.52 2.00
CA MET A 120 -8.01 -23.67 2.36
C MET A 120 -8.45 -22.33 2.98
N ALA A 121 -9.41 -21.64 2.37
CA ALA A 121 -9.73 -20.26 2.76
C ALA A 121 -10.26 -20.15 4.21
N PRO A 122 -11.22 -20.98 4.67
CA PRO A 122 -11.69 -20.93 6.06
C PRO A 122 -10.58 -21.27 7.07
N ALA A 123 -9.68 -22.21 6.73
CA ALA A 123 -8.54 -22.55 7.58
C ALA A 123 -7.59 -21.36 7.72
N VAL A 124 -7.16 -20.76 6.61
CA VAL A 124 -6.21 -19.64 6.59
C VAL A 124 -6.76 -18.40 7.30
N VAL A 125 -8.02 -18.04 7.07
CA VAL A 125 -8.67 -16.89 7.72
C VAL A 125 -8.81 -17.09 9.23
N SER A 126 -8.93 -18.34 9.69
CA SER A 126 -8.99 -18.67 11.11
C SER A 126 -7.63 -18.97 11.74
N PHE A 127 -6.53 -18.84 10.98
CA PHE A 127 -5.18 -19.27 11.38
C PHE A 127 -5.10 -20.77 11.76
N GLY A 128 -5.94 -21.60 11.15
CA GLY A 128 -5.98 -23.05 11.31
C GLY A 128 -5.13 -23.79 10.27
N ASP A 129 -4.98 -25.09 10.45
CA ASP A 129 -4.22 -25.93 9.52
C ASP A 129 -5.12 -26.60 8.48
N TYR A 130 -4.51 -27.03 7.38
CA TYR A 130 -5.06 -27.99 6.43
C TYR A 130 -3.93 -28.91 5.98
N ASP A 131 -4.26 -30.15 5.64
CA ASP A 131 -3.34 -31.10 5.00
C ASP A 131 -4.05 -31.65 3.76
N ILE A 132 -3.53 -31.31 2.59
CA ILE A 132 -4.10 -31.74 1.31
C ILE A 132 -3.00 -32.46 0.52
N ASP A 133 -3.25 -33.72 0.18
CA ASP A 133 -2.37 -34.52 -0.67
C ASP A 133 -3.01 -34.86 -2.01
N GLU A 134 -2.26 -35.52 -2.89
CA GLU A 134 -2.71 -35.88 -4.24
C GLU A 134 -3.96 -36.78 -4.28
N ASN A 135 -4.31 -37.44 -3.18
CA ASN A 135 -5.45 -38.34 -3.05
C ASN A 135 -6.67 -37.67 -2.40
N ASP A 136 -6.58 -36.39 -2.02
CA ASP A 136 -7.68 -35.70 -1.35
C ASP A 136 -8.88 -35.52 -2.30
N PRO A 137 -10.05 -36.14 -2.01
CA PRO A 137 -11.23 -36.03 -2.87
C PRO A 137 -11.88 -34.64 -2.80
N GLY A 138 -11.58 -33.88 -1.74
CA GLY A 138 -12.05 -32.53 -1.46
C GLY A 138 -11.19 -31.44 -2.11
N CYS A 139 -9.99 -31.74 -2.59
CA CYS A 139 -9.17 -30.81 -3.36
C CYS A 139 -8.30 -31.55 -4.38
N PRO A 140 -8.60 -31.48 -5.68
CA PRO A 140 -7.75 -32.06 -6.72
C PRO A 140 -6.44 -31.27 -6.84
N VAL A 141 -5.39 -31.76 -6.19
CA VAL A 141 -4.09 -31.09 -6.10
C VAL A 141 -3.39 -31.08 -7.46
N THR A 142 -3.30 -29.90 -8.05
CA THR A 142 -2.34 -29.59 -9.11
C THR A 142 -1.69 -28.26 -8.79
N TRP A 143 -0.45 -28.04 -9.23
CA TRP A 143 0.23 -26.76 -9.01
C TRP A 143 -0.62 -25.55 -9.45
N GLY A 144 -1.28 -25.65 -10.60
CA GLY A 144 -2.17 -24.59 -11.10
C GLY A 144 -3.44 -24.38 -10.27
N ASN A 145 -3.96 -25.45 -9.63
CA ASN A 145 -5.10 -25.31 -8.73
C ASN A 145 -4.69 -24.61 -7.44
N ILE A 146 -3.61 -25.05 -6.79
CA ILE A 146 -3.15 -24.49 -5.52
C ILE A 146 -2.73 -23.03 -5.68
N VAL A 147 -1.89 -22.71 -6.67
CA VAL A 147 -1.45 -21.32 -6.90
C VAL A 147 -2.63 -20.41 -7.27
N GLY A 148 -3.57 -20.89 -8.09
CA GLY A 148 -4.78 -20.12 -8.42
C GLY A 148 -5.68 -19.87 -7.22
N VAL A 149 -5.77 -20.84 -6.30
CA VAL A 149 -6.55 -20.72 -5.05
C VAL A 149 -5.87 -19.78 -4.06
N GLU A 150 -4.55 -19.89 -3.87
CA GLU A 150 -3.78 -18.99 -3.01
C GLU A 150 -3.94 -17.53 -3.47
N GLN A 151 -3.84 -17.27 -4.79
CA GLN A 151 -4.09 -15.94 -5.35
C GLN A 151 -5.52 -15.46 -5.12
N ALA A 152 -6.52 -16.35 -5.22
CA ALA A 152 -7.91 -16.00 -4.93
C ALA A 152 -8.14 -15.72 -3.44
N ILE A 153 -7.43 -16.40 -2.53
CA ILE A 153 -7.45 -16.10 -1.09
C ILE A 153 -6.86 -14.71 -0.84
N TYR A 154 -5.72 -14.35 -1.45
CA TYR A 154 -5.17 -13.00 -1.32
C TYR A 154 -6.10 -11.91 -1.88
N ALA A 155 -6.86 -12.23 -2.93
CA ALA A 155 -7.82 -11.27 -3.51
C ALA A 155 -9.06 -11.08 -2.62
N ASP A 156 -9.62 -12.15 -2.08
CA ASP A 156 -10.83 -12.10 -1.23
C ASP A 156 -10.53 -11.70 0.21
N PHE A 157 -9.33 -12.01 0.72
CA PHE A 157 -8.86 -11.74 2.08
C PHE A 157 -7.46 -11.11 2.06
N PRO A 158 -7.31 -9.84 1.67
CA PRO A 158 -6.00 -9.21 1.42
C PRO A 158 -4.99 -9.25 2.57
N LEU A 159 -5.47 -9.29 3.82
CA LEU A 159 -4.60 -9.41 4.99
C LEU A 159 -3.81 -10.72 5.04
N THR A 160 -4.30 -11.79 4.39
CA THR A 160 -3.62 -13.09 4.33
C THR A 160 -2.26 -13.00 3.62
N GLU A 161 -2.08 -12.03 2.72
CA GLU A 161 -0.79 -11.76 2.04
C GLU A 161 0.33 -11.40 3.03
N LEU A 162 -0.02 -10.89 4.22
CA LEU A 162 0.95 -10.52 5.25
C LEU A 162 1.53 -11.72 5.99
N TYR A 163 0.83 -12.86 6.04
CA TYR A 163 1.12 -13.87 7.04
C TYR A 163 1.01 -15.32 6.56
N TYR A 164 0.50 -15.58 5.36
CA TYR A 164 0.25 -16.94 4.89
C TYR A 164 0.89 -17.18 3.52
N SER A 165 1.34 -18.43 3.31
CA SER A 165 1.55 -19.01 1.99
C SER A 165 1.42 -20.53 2.09
N ASP A 166 1.13 -21.19 0.97
CA ASP A 166 1.09 -22.67 0.89
C ASP A 166 2.51 -23.30 0.95
N SER A 167 2.63 -24.54 1.43
CA SER A 167 3.90 -25.27 1.54
C SER A 167 4.58 -25.62 0.21
N LEU A 168 3.84 -25.69 -0.91
CA LEU A 168 4.34 -26.12 -2.24
C LEU A 168 5.11 -27.46 -2.21
N GLU A 169 4.80 -28.32 -1.23
CA GLU A 169 5.34 -29.67 -1.07
C GLU A 169 4.37 -30.73 -1.60
N ASN A 170 4.70 -32.02 -1.46
CA ASN A 170 3.79 -33.11 -1.84
C ASN A 170 2.52 -33.16 -0.96
N VAL A 171 2.60 -32.60 0.24
CA VAL A 171 1.46 -32.38 1.13
C VAL A 171 1.35 -30.87 1.35
N HIS A 172 0.30 -30.30 0.79
CA HIS A 172 -0.03 -28.89 0.87
C HIS A 172 -0.61 -28.58 2.24
N HIS A 173 0.01 -27.63 2.94
CA HIS A 173 -0.43 -27.17 4.25
C HIS A 173 -0.14 -25.68 4.42
N ALA A 174 -0.82 -25.06 5.38
CA ALA A 174 -0.62 -23.65 5.67
C ALA A 174 0.76 -23.39 6.28
N ARG A 175 1.50 -22.43 5.71
CA ARG A 175 2.69 -21.87 6.34
C ARG A 175 2.39 -20.46 6.80
N TYR A 176 2.59 -20.24 8.09
CA TYR A 176 2.39 -18.94 8.72
C TYR A 176 3.72 -18.21 8.90
N PHE A 177 3.73 -16.91 8.64
CA PHE A 177 4.91 -16.06 8.69
C PHE A 177 4.65 -14.88 9.61
N MET A 178 5.69 -14.44 10.33
CA MET A 178 5.60 -13.12 10.95
C MET A 178 5.56 -12.08 9.83
N PRO A 179 4.70 -11.05 9.90
CA PRO A 179 4.56 -10.07 8.83
C PRO A 179 5.85 -9.34 8.39
N ASN A 180 6.88 -9.34 9.23
CA ASN A 180 8.20 -8.77 8.97
C ASN A 180 9.30 -9.83 8.72
N GLN A 181 8.96 -11.12 8.63
CA GLN A 181 9.90 -12.24 8.43
C GLN A 181 9.23 -13.34 7.57
N PHE A 182 9.24 -13.15 6.25
CA PHE A 182 8.59 -14.07 5.30
C PHE A 182 9.50 -15.22 4.82
N SER A 183 10.80 -15.15 5.07
CA SER A 183 11.80 -16.16 4.73
C SER A 183 11.73 -17.38 5.66
N LYS A 184 11.02 -17.27 6.77
CA LYS A 184 10.95 -18.30 7.80
C LYS A 184 9.52 -18.46 8.32
N THR A 185 8.98 -19.67 8.14
CA THR A 185 7.73 -20.06 8.77
C THR A 185 7.84 -19.96 10.29
N SER A 186 6.86 -19.31 10.91
CA SER A 186 6.67 -19.22 12.35
C SER A 186 5.95 -20.46 12.86
N LYS A 187 6.41 -20.98 14.00
CA LYS A 187 5.68 -22.00 14.79
C LYS A 187 4.74 -21.38 15.81
N ASP A 188 4.87 -20.08 16.05
CA ASP A 188 4.04 -19.34 17.01
C ASP A 188 2.94 -18.59 16.25
N VAL A 189 1.86 -19.29 15.96
CA VAL A 189 0.67 -18.74 15.29
C VAL A 189 0.01 -17.64 16.15
N GLY A 190 0.14 -17.74 17.48
CA GLY A 190 -0.36 -16.71 18.40
C GLY A 190 0.36 -15.38 18.20
N ALA A 191 1.69 -15.41 18.07
CA ALA A 191 2.48 -14.21 17.77
C ALA A 191 2.17 -13.63 16.38
N VAL A 192 1.96 -14.48 15.37
CA VAL A 192 1.55 -14.04 14.03
C VAL A 192 0.20 -13.30 14.11
N LYS A 193 -0.79 -13.91 14.76
CA LYS A 193 -2.11 -13.31 14.94
C LYS A 193 -2.06 -11.98 15.70
N ALA A 194 -1.23 -11.88 16.74
CA ALA A 194 -1.05 -10.64 17.49
C ALA A 194 -0.43 -9.53 16.60
N ALA A 195 0.57 -9.86 15.77
CA ALA A 195 1.16 -8.91 14.84
C ALA A 195 0.14 -8.42 13.79
N VAL A 196 -0.65 -9.33 13.21
CA VAL A 196 -1.73 -8.97 12.27
C VAL A 196 -2.77 -8.07 12.93
N ALA A 197 -3.15 -8.32 14.18
CA ALA A 197 -4.09 -7.47 14.90
C ALA A 197 -3.56 -6.04 15.13
N ILE A 198 -2.25 -5.87 15.39
CA ILE A 198 -1.63 -4.54 15.45
C ILE A 198 -1.72 -3.86 14.08
N TYR A 199 -1.45 -4.59 13.00
CA TYR A 199 -1.56 -4.06 11.64
C TYR A 199 -2.98 -3.55 11.34
N GLU A 200 -4.00 -4.35 11.62
CA GLU A 200 -5.41 -3.99 11.42
C GLU A 200 -5.79 -2.72 12.19
N LYS A 201 -5.44 -2.64 13.48
CA LYS A 201 -5.71 -1.43 14.28
C LYS A 201 -5.08 -0.17 13.68
N ILE A 202 -3.83 -0.26 13.24
CA ILE A 202 -3.12 0.87 12.64
C ILE A 202 -3.68 1.22 11.26
N PHE A 203 -4.06 0.23 10.47
CA PHE A 203 -4.73 0.43 9.19
C PHE A 203 -6.08 1.14 9.37
N ASP A 204 -6.90 0.69 10.33
CA ASP A 204 -8.18 1.30 10.69
C ASP A 204 -8.00 2.73 11.21
N LEU A 205 -6.93 3.01 11.98
CA LEU A 205 -6.60 4.37 12.39
C LEU A 205 -6.36 5.28 11.18
N ILE A 206 -5.60 4.82 10.18
CA ILE A 206 -5.35 5.60 8.95
C ILE A 206 -6.67 5.89 8.23
N LEU A 207 -7.54 4.88 8.09
CA LEU A 207 -8.85 5.06 7.45
C LEU A 207 -9.74 6.05 8.23
N LYS A 208 -9.78 5.93 9.56
CA LYS A 208 -10.53 6.81 10.46
C LYS A 208 -10.06 8.27 10.36
N LEU A 209 -8.75 8.48 10.23
CA LEU A 209 -8.14 9.81 10.16
C LEU A 209 -8.08 10.38 8.74
N THR A 210 -8.42 9.60 7.72
CA THR A 210 -8.49 10.09 6.34
C THR A 210 -9.61 11.13 6.21
N PRO A 211 -9.33 12.35 5.70
CA PRO A 211 -10.36 13.38 5.56
C PRO A 211 -11.55 12.91 4.72
N GLY A 212 -12.76 13.26 5.16
CA GLY A 212 -13.97 13.02 4.37
C GLY A 212 -14.05 13.91 3.12
N GLY A 213 -14.82 13.48 2.13
CA GLY A 213 -15.11 14.30 0.94
C GLY A 213 -14.00 14.37 -0.11
N LEU A 214 -12.88 13.64 0.09
CA LEU A 214 -11.81 13.56 -0.91
C LEU A 214 -12.31 12.85 -2.18
N ASN A 215 -12.02 13.45 -3.34
CA ASN A 215 -12.12 12.74 -4.61
C ASN A 215 -10.98 11.71 -4.75
N ASN A 216 -11.06 10.81 -5.73
CA ASN A 216 -10.07 9.74 -5.86
C ASN A 216 -8.64 10.23 -6.13
N TYR A 217 -8.47 11.34 -6.85
CA TYR A 217 -7.16 11.96 -7.05
C TYR A 217 -6.56 12.44 -5.72
N GLN A 218 -7.38 13.10 -4.89
CA GLN A 218 -6.99 13.57 -3.57
C GLN A 218 -6.69 12.40 -2.61
N LYS A 219 -7.47 11.31 -2.65
CA LYS A 219 -7.16 10.09 -1.88
C LYS A 219 -5.78 9.53 -2.26
N CYS A 220 -5.49 9.41 -3.55
CA CYS A 220 -4.18 8.96 -4.02
C CYS A 220 -3.05 9.86 -3.54
N MET A 221 -3.21 11.19 -3.61
CA MET A 221 -2.22 12.12 -3.09
C MET A 221 -2.01 11.98 -1.59
N PHE A 222 -3.12 11.90 -0.84
CA PHE A 222 -3.09 11.76 0.61
C PHE A 222 -2.34 10.50 1.03
N PHE A 223 -2.69 9.33 0.47
CA PHE A 223 -2.00 8.09 0.81
C PHE A 223 -0.54 8.09 0.36
N ALA A 224 -0.21 8.65 -0.80
CA ALA A 224 1.17 8.76 -1.23
C ALA A 224 2.02 9.60 -0.26
N ALA A 225 1.52 10.78 0.13
CA ALA A 225 2.20 11.65 1.09
C ALA A 225 2.31 11.01 2.48
N LEU A 226 1.23 10.38 2.95
CA LEU A 226 1.18 9.68 4.23
C LEU A 226 2.22 8.55 4.29
N LEU A 227 2.30 7.70 3.26
CA LEU A 227 3.25 6.57 3.25
C LEU A 227 4.70 7.05 3.14
N CYS A 228 4.96 8.15 2.42
CA CYS A 228 6.28 8.77 2.34
C CYS A 228 6.76 9.36 3.68
N GLU A 229 5.85 9.81 4.54
CA GLU A 229 6.19 10.32 5.88
C GLU A 229 6.25 9.19 6.92
N LEU A 230 5.42 8.15 6.77
CA LEU A 230 5.41 7.00 7.68
C LEU A 230 6.68 6.14 7.59
N CYS A 231 7.26 6.06 6.40
CA CYS A 231 8.26 5.05 6.09
C CYS A 231 9.51 5.69 5.47
N THR A 232 10.66 5.21 5.93
CA THR A 232 11.95 5.50 5.29
C THR A 232 12.20 4.47 4.20
N TYR A 233 12.67 4.91 3.03
CA TYR A 233 13.05 3.99 1.97
C TYR A 233 14.42 3.37 2.29
N ASP A 234 14.49 2.04 2.34
CA ASP A 234 15.74 1.36 2.61
C ASP A 234 16.55 1.12 1.32
N THR A 235 17.52 2.00 1.06
CA THR A 235 18.39 1.91 -0.12
C THR A 235 19.55 0.93 0.05
N ALA A 236 19.83 0.46 1.27
CA ALA A 236 20.94 -0.44 1.55
C ALA A 236 20.63 -1.91 1.19
N TYR A 237 19.36 -2.21 0.91
CA TYR A 237 18.90 -3.57 0.67
C TYR A 237 19.05 -4.01 -0.78
N SER A 238 20.15 -4.70 -1.05
CA SER A 238 20.32 -5.51 -2.27
C SER A 238 20.31 -7.02 -2.01
N THR A 239 20.04 -7.48 -0.76
CA THR A 239 20.26 -8.88 -0.36
C THR A 239 19.33 -9.45 0.75
N SER A 240 18.22 -8.81 1.16
CA SER A 240 17.28 -9.48 2.09
C SER A 240 16.71 -10.72 1.42
N ALA A 241 16.63 -11.82 2.19
CA ALA A 241 15.77 -12.95 1.82
C ALA A 241 14.27 -12.63 2.03
N ASP A 242 13.96 -11.66 2.89
CA ASP A 242 12.60 -11.24 3.21
C ASP A 242 12.08 -10.16 2.24
N PRO A 243 10.91 -10.38 1.59
CA PRO A 243 10.19 -9.32 0.91
C PRO A 243 9.61 -8.35 1.93
N PHE A 244 9.83 -7.05 1.73
CA PHE A 244 9.20 -6.01 2.54
C PHE A 244 7.70 -5.93 2.22
N GLN A 245 6.87 -6.03 3.25
CA GLN A 245 5.41 -6.05 3.15
C GLN A 245 4.80 -4.68 3.51
N ALA A 246 3.49 -4.53 3.29
CA ALA A 246 2.75 -3.38 3.80
C ALA A 246 2.92 -3.18 5.33
N TYR A 247 3.11 -4.28 6.07
CA TYR A 247 3.42 -4.25 7.50
C TYR A 247 4.67 -3.42 7.81
N ASP A 248 5.73 -3.56 7.01
CA ASP A 248 6.98 -2.85 7.24
C ASP A 248 6.80 -1.33 7.08
N VAL A 249 5.94 -0.90 6.17
CA VAL A 249 5.61 0.51 5.96
C VAL A 249 4.82 1.09 7.14
N LEU A 250 3.74 0.41 7.55
CA LEU A 250 2.83 0.96 8.57
C LEU A 250 3.37 0.78 9.99
N ILE A 251 4.06 -0.33 10.28
CA ILE A 251 4.46 -0.73 11.63
C ILE A 251 5.95 -0.57 11.89
N ASN A 252 6.82 -0.91 10.94
CA ASN A 252 8.28 -0.81 11.15
C ASN A 252 8.84 0.57 10.73
N GLY A 253 8.18 1.26 9.81
CA GLY A 253 8.61 2.56 9.29
C GLY A 253 9.84 2.48 8.38
N THR A 254 10.15 1.30 7.83
CA THR A 254 11.25 1.11 6.87
C THR A 254 10.89 0.02 5.87
N ALA A 255 11.01 0.30 4.57
CA ALA A 255 10.64 -0.65 3.52
C ALA A 255 11.30 -0.30 2.17
N VAL A 256 11.13 -1.20 1.20
CA VAL A 256 11.44 -0.96 -0.22
C VAL A 256 10.17 -0.87 -1.06
N CYS A 257 10.30 -0.61 -2.36
CA CYS A 257 9.20 -0.34 -3.28
C CYS A 257 7.99 -1.29 -3.17
N LEU A 258 8.20 -2.59 -2.94
CA LEU A 258 7.10 -3.57 -2.78
C LEU A 258 6.19 -3.23 -1.60
N GLY A 259 6.74 -2.95 -0.42
CA GLY A 259 5.95 -2.62 0.77
C GLY A 259 5.10 -1.36 0.58
N TYR A 260 5.67 -0.32 -0.04
CA TYR A 260 4.93 0.93 -0.35
C TYR A 260 3.76 0.65 -1.29
N THR A 261 4.00 -0.09 -2.38
CA THR A 261 2.96 -0.39 -3.37
C THR A 261 1.83 -1.24 -2.80
N GLN A 262 2.15 -2.23 -1.96
CA GLN A 262 1.13 -3.02 -1.27
C GLN A 262 0.31 -2.18 -0.30
N ALA A 263 0.95 -1.38 0.56
CA ALA A 263 0.24 -0.52 1.51
C ALA A 263 -0.67 0.49 0.79
N PHE A 264 -0.16 1.12 -0.26
CA PHE A 264 -0.92 2.05 -1.09
C PHE A 264 -2.15 1.39 -1.73
N ARG A 265 -1.97 0.21 -2.36
CA ARG A 265 -3.07 -0.54 -2.97
C ARG A 265 -4.15 -0.88 -1.95
N GLN A 266 -3.76 -1.36 -0.76
CA GLN A 266 -4.72 -1.74 0.28
C GLN A 266 -5.54 -0.52 0.76
N LEU A 267 -4.90 0.64 0.99
CA LEU A 267 -5.60 1.89 1.36
C LEU A 267 -6.54 2.39 0.24
N CYS A 268 -6.09 2.32 -1.02
CA CYS A 268 -6.92 2.67 -2.17
C CYS A 268 -8.17 1.79 -2.25
N HIS A 269 -8.02 0.46 -2.18
CA HIS A 269 -9.15 -0.47 -2.23
C HIS A 269 -10.11 -0.24 -1.07
N ALA A 270 -9.59 -0.07 0.15
CA ALA A 270 -10.40 0.20 1.34
C ALA A 270 -11.21 1.51 1.25
N THR A 271 -10.81 2.45 0.39
CA THR A 271 -11.50 3.73 0.17
C THR A 271 -12.17 3.86 -1.19
N GLY A 272 -12.31 2.75 -1.93
CA GLY A 272 -13.04 2.71 -3.20
C GLY A 272 -12.30 3.32 -4.39
N VAL A 273 -10.96 3.30 -4.37
CA VAL A 273 -10.11 3.75 -5.48
C VAL A 273 -9.55 2.52 -6.21
N GLU A 274 -9.75 2.45 -7.53
CA GLU A 274 -9.18 1.37 -8.35
C GLU A 274 -7.65 1.48 -8.35
N CYS A 275 -6.97 0.41 -7.91
CA CYS A 275 -5.52 0.37 -7.82
C CYS A 275 -5.00 -1.04 -8.11
N ARG A 276 -3.85 -1.16 -8.80
CA ARG A 276 -3.21 -2.45 -9.09
C ARG A 276 -1.70 -2.31 -8.97
N ASN A 277 -1.06 -3.36 -8.47
CA ASN A 277 0.39 -3.43 -8.44
C ASN A 277 0.93 -3.68 -9.85
N ILE A 278 1.99 -2.96 -10.21
CA ILE A 278 2.71 -3.13 -11.47
C ILE A 278 4.18 -3.31 -11.13
N THR A 279 4.85 -4.24 -11.81
CA THR A 279 6.29 -4.43 -11.69
C THR A 279 6.98 -4.00 -12.98
N GLY A 280 8.20 -3.47 -12.85
CA GLY A 280 8.95 -2.92 -13.97
C GLY A 280 10.35 -2.49 -13.54
N LYS A 281 11.08 -1.86 -14.47
CA LYS A 281 12.40 -1.28 -14.20
C LYS A 281 12.30 0.24 -14.33
N THR A 282 12.79 0.94 -13.33
CA THR A 282 12.95 2.40 -13.40
C THR A 282 14.30 2.72 -14.05
N LEU A 283 14.31 3.69 -14.97
CA LEU A 283 15.56 4.24 -15.49
C LEU A 283 16.26 4.96 -14.35
N MET A 284 17.44 4.48 -13.93
CA MET A 284 18.29 5.28 -13.05
C MET A 284 18.76 6.49 -13.85
N SER A 285 18.43 7.69 -13.38
CA SER A 285 19.05 8.91 -13.93
C SER A 285 20.56 8.80 -13.70
N LYS A 286 21.34 8.87 -14.78
CA LYS A 286 22.77 9.11 -14.69
C LYS A 286 22.98 10.53 -14.13
N GLU A 287 23.00 10.66 -12.83
CA GLU A 287 23.56 11.84 -12.17
C GLU A 287 24.85 11.42 -11.46
N GLY A 288 26.00 11.80 -12.02
CA GLY A 288 27.31 11.64 -11.40
C GLY A 288 28.39 10.98 -12.26
N GLU A 289 28.77 11.62 -13.37
CA GLU A 289 30.17 11.66 -13.84
C GLU A 289 30.63 13.13 -13.84
#